data_AF-A0AB39PCD7-F1
#
_entry.id   AF-A0AB39PCD7-F1
#
_cell.length_a   1.000
_cell.length_b   1.000
_cell.length_c   1.000
_cell.angle_alpha   90.00
_cell.angle_beta   90.00
_cell.angle_gamma   90.00
#
_symmetry.space_group_name_H-M   'P 1'
#
loop_
_entity.id
_entity.type
_entity.pdbx_description
1 polymer ?
#
loop_
_entity_poly.entity_id
_entity_poly.type
_entity_poly.pdbx_seq_one_letter_code
_entity_poly.pdbx_strand_id
1 'polypeptide(L)'
;MGEPRRAATDRRWCEKVTVAFRNTGGTAVRSGTVTFATHIIGALGIDWATIESTASLPAPIAAGAKKEKTWTVCVDDWRVPLGMHIETRDVSVRWK
;
A
#
# COMPACT_ATOMS: atom_id res chain seq x y z
N MET A 1 10.00 -8.25 -0.05
CA MET A 1 8.75 -7.89 0.67
C MET A 1 7.70 -8.91 0.29
N GLY A 2 6.75 -9.25 1.18
CA GLY A 2 5.66 -10.17 0.83
C GLY A 2 4.57 -9.47 0.01
N GLU A 3 3.76 -10.22 -0.73
CA GLU A 3 2.62 -9.69 -1.49
C GLU A 3 1.64 -8.94 -0.57
N PRO A 4 1.18 -7.73 -0.95
CA PRO A 4 0.24 -6.97 -0.15
C PRO A 4 -1.12 -7.68 -0.09
N ARG A 5 -1.67 -7.79 1.12
CA ARG A 5 -3.05 -8.29 1.32
C ARG A 5 -4.00 -7.12 1.43
N ARG A 6 -5.08 -7.16 0.65
CA ARG A 6 -6.12 -6.13 0.65
C ARG A 6 -7.40 -6.59 1.32
N ALA A 7 -8.09 -5.66 1.96
CA ALA A 7 -9.45 -5.84 2.44
C ALA A 7 -10.25 -4.55 2.26
N ALA A 8 -11.54 -4.69 1.95
CA ALA A 8 -12.46 -3.56 1.87
C ALA A 8 -12.59 -2.87 3.25
N THR A 9 -12.96 -1.60 3.23
CA THR A 9 -13.35 -0.86 4.42
C THR A 9 -14.81 -0.43 4.35
N ASP A 10 -15.33 0.09 5.46
CA ASP A 10 -16.63 0.75 5.55
C ASP A 10 -16.63 2.16 4.94
N ARG A 11 -15.44 2.71 4.63
CA ARG A 11 -15.28 4.02 4.01
C ARG A 11 -15.16 3.88 2.49
N ARG A 12 -15.84 4.77 1.78
CA ARG A 12 -15.72 4.85 0.32
C ARG A 12 -14.27 5.13 -0.07
N TRP A 13 -13.85 4.44 -1.13
CA TRP A 13 -12.54 4.60 -1.76
C TRP A 13 -11.35 4.44 -0.82
N CYS A 14 -11.51 3.59 0.19
CA CYS A 14 -10.45 3.19 1.09
C CYS A 14 -10.30 1.67 1.14
N GLU A 15 -9.06 1.20 1.09
CA GLU A 15 -8.68 -0.21 1.31
C GLU A 15 -7.79 -0.34 2.55
N LYS A 16 -7.95 -1.45 3.28
CA LYS A 16 -6.93 -1.91 4.23
C LYS A 16 -5.87 -2.67 3.46
N VAL A 17 -4.63 -2.17 3.51
CA VAL A 17 -3.48 -2.79 2.85
C VAL A 17 -2.51 -3.26 3.91
N THR A 18 -2.32 -4.58 3.99
CA THR A 18 -1.42 -5.23 4.93
C THR A 18 -0.16 -5.68 4.22
N VAL A 19 0.99 -5.24 4.71
CA VAL A 19 2.30 -5.54 4.09
C VAL A 19 3.21 -6.18 5.12
N ALA A 20 3.81 -7.31 4.73
CA ALA A 20 4.83 -7.99 5.52
C ALA A 20 6.24 -7.57 5.05
N PHE A 21 6.98 -6.97 5.97
CA PHE A 21 8.38 -6.57 5.82
C PHE A 21 9.29 -7.61 6.43
N ARG A 22 10.37 -7.94 5.74
CA ARG A 22 11.43 -8.80 6.25
C ARG A 22 12.76 -8.12 5.98
N ASN A 23 13.52 -7.84 7.04
CA ASN A 23 14.88 -7.33 6.91
C ASN A 23 15.83 -8.52 6.82
N THR A 24 16.41 -8.75 5.65
CA THR A 24 17.40 -9.82 5.43
C THR A 24 18.84 -9.33 5.55
N GLY A 25 19.05 -8.04 5.85
CA GLY A 25 20.37 -7.45 6.07
C GLY A 25 20.91 -7.72 7.48
N GLY A 26 22.21 -7.44 7.66
CA GLY A 26 22.92 -7.62 8.94
C GLY A 26 22.72 -6.50 9.97
N THR A 27 22.08 -5.40 9.60
CA THR A 27 21.83 -4.24 10.47
C THR A 27 20.34 -3.90 10.53
N ALA A 28 19.92 -3.19 11.57
CA ALA A 28 18.54 -2.74 11.70
C ALA A 28 18.21 -1.65 10.68
N VAL A 29 17.10 -1.78 9.97
CA VAL A 29 16.55 -0.66 9.18
C VAL A 29 15.94 0.35 10.15
N ARG A 30 16.37 1.60 10.06
CA ARG A 30 15.99 2.68 10.98
C ARG A 30 14.86 3.55 10.44
N SER A 31 14.70 3.60 9.13
CA SER A 31 13.67 4.41 8.49
C SER A 31 13.33 3.91 7.08
N GLY A 32 12.31 4.52 6.48
CA GLY A 32 11.96 4.24 5.10
C GLY A 32 10.59 4.80 4.74
N THR A 33 10.30 4.76 3.45
CA THR A 33 9.02 5.19 2.88
C THR A 33 8.40 4.00 2.16
N VAL A 34 7.13 3.75 2.44
CA VAL A 34 6.27 2.83 1.71
C VAL A 34 5.42 3.67 0.76
N THR A 35 5.39 3.29 -0.52
CA THR A 35 4.53 3.92 -1.53
C THR A 35 3.49 2.89 -1.96
N PHE A 36 2.23 3.29 -1.98
CA PHE A 36 1.08 2.50 -2.44
C PHE A 36 0.57 3.09 -3.75
N ALA A 37 0.44 2.27 -4.78
CA ALA A 37 -0.20 2.64 -6.04
C ALA A 37 -1.65 2.11 -6.06
N THR A 38 -2.62 3.03 -6.03
CA THR A 38 -4.03 2.70 -6.07
C THR A 38 -4.59 2.97 -7.46
N HIS A 39 -5.03 1.92 -8.12
CA HIS A 39 -5.54 1.96 -9.49
C HIS A 39 -7.04 2.21 -9.46
N ILE A 40 -7.51 3.09 -10.33
CA ILE A 40 -8.94 3.37 -10.53
C ILE A 40 -9.37 2.58 -11.76
N ILE A 41 -10.15 1.53 -11.51
CA ILE A 41 -10.51 0.56 -12.52
C ILE A 41 -11.93 0.84 -13.00
N GLY A 42 -12.03 1.07 -14.31
CA GLY A 42 -13.29 1.29 -15.00
C GLY A 42 -13.98 -0.01 -15.42
N ALA A 43 -15.10 0.14 -16.12
CA ALA A 43 -15.78 -0.97 -16.75
C ALA A 43 -14.82 -1.76 -17.65
N LEU A 44 -15.02 -3.09 -17.72
CA LEU A 44 -14.17 -4.04 -18.47
C LEU A 44 -12.73 -4.18 -17.93
N GLY A 45 -12.43 -3.68 -16.73
CA GLY A 45 -11.12 -3.86 -16.09
C GLY A 45 -10.03 -2.91 -16.58
N ILE A 46 -10.40 -1.86 -17.32
CA ILE A 46 -9.46 -0.84 -17.83
C ILE A 46 -8.94 -0.01 -16.66
N ASP A 47 -7.63 0.17 -16.59
CA ASP A 47 -6.99 1.09 -15.64
C ASP A 47 -7.03 2.52 -16.19
N TRP A 48 -7.78 3.39 -15.51
CA TRP A 48 -7.96 4.79 -15.92
C TRP A 48 -6.94 5.72 -15.29
N ALA A 49 -6.49 5.42 -14.08
CA ALA A 49 -5.59 6.26 -13.32
C ALA A 49 -4.93 5.51 -12.17
N THR A 50 -3.67 5.83 -11.91
CA THR A 50 -2.93 5.36 -10.73
C THR A 50 -2.67 6.53 -9.79
N ILE A 51 -3.10 6.40 -8.55
CA ILE A 51 -2.89 7.40 -7.48
C ILE A 51 -1.91 6.84 -6.47
N GLU A 52 -0.76 7.50 -6.34
CA GLU A 52 0.23 7.14 -5.33
C GLU A 52 -0.05 7.80 -3.99
N SER A 53 0.15 7.06 -2.91
CA SER A 53 0.19 7.58 -1.55
C SER A 53 1.43 7.05 -0.82
N THR A 54 1.91 7.79 0.17
CA THR A 54 3.13 7.41 0.91
C THR A 54 2.88 7.32 2.40
N ALA A 55 3.60 6.42 3.06
CA ALA A 55 3.60 6.28 4.51
C ALA A 55 4.99 5.91 5.03
N SER A 56 5.24 6.19 6.31
CA SER A 56 6.47 5.75 6.95
C SER A 56 6.51 4.24 7.11
N LEU A 57 7.67 3.64 6.79
CA LEU A 57 7.99 2.25 7.12
C LEU A 57 7.82 2.03 8.64
N PRO A 58 7.32 0.86 9.09
CA PRO A 58 7.22 0.55 10.52
C PRO A 58 8.60 0.28 11.16
N ALA A 59 9.50 1.24 11.10
CA ALA A 59 10.83 1.16 11.65
C ALA A 59 10.83 1.33 13.20
N PRO A 60 11.88 0.86 13.90
CA PRO A 60 12.97 0.05 13.38
C PRO A 60 12.53 -1.39 13.05
N ILE A 61 13.24 -2.03 12.13
CA ILE A 61 13.13 -3.46 11.83
C ILE A 61 14.52 -4.08 12.02
N ALA A 62 14.70 -4.85 13.09
CA ALA A 62 15.98 -5.47 13.42
C ALA A 62 16.48 -6.41 12.31
N ALA A 63 17.79 -6.69 12.30
CA ALA A 63 18.40 -7.65 11.37
C ALA A 63 17.71 -9.02 11.49
N GLY A 64 17.38 -9.64 10.36
CA GLY A 64 16.66 -10.93 10.30
C GLY A 64 15.18 -10.87 10.69
N ALA A 65 14.69 -9.76 11.24
CA ALA A 65 13.34 -9.67 11.77
C ALA A 65 12.27 -9.53 10.67
N LYS A 66 11.05 -9.94 11.02
CA LYS A 66 9.84 -9.72 10.24
C LYS A 66 8.92 -8.77 11.00
N LYS A 67 8.21 -7.91 10.27
CA LYS A 67 7.19 -7.02 10.82
C LYS A 67 6.06 -6.88 9.83
N GLU A 68 4.84 -6.85 10.32
CA GLU A 68 3.65 -6.59 9.51
C GLU A 68 3.02 -5.28 9.95
N LYS A 69 2.45 -4.54 9.00
CA LYS A 69 1.63 -3.37 9.30
C LYS A 69 0.48 -3.28 8.31
N THR A 70 -0.66 -2.80 8.81
CA THR A 70 -1.84 -2.49 8.02
C THR A 70 -1.98 -0.97 7.92
N TRP A 71 -2.26 -0.48 6.72
CA TRP A 71 -2.62 0.91 6.45
C TRP A 71 -4.04 0.99 5.92
N THR A 72 -4.70 2.11 6.18
CA THR A 72 -5.90 2.50 5.42
C THR A 72 -5.42 3.44 4.32
N VAL A 73 -5.52 2.98 3.07
CA VAL A 73 -5.11 3.72 1.87
C VAL A 73 -6.38 4.21 1.20
N CYS A 74 -6.49 5.52 1.01
CA CYS A 74 -7.68 6.15 0.45
C CYS A 74 -7.35 6.97 -0.79
N VAL A 75 -8.33 7.08 -1.67
CA VAL A 75 -8.33 8.01 -2.81
C VAL A 75 -9.46 9.01 -2.60
N ASP A 76 -9.25 10.26 -3.01
CA ASP A 76 -10.29 11.28 -2.91
C ASP A 76 -11.53 10.92 -3.75
N ASP A 77 -12.73 11.10 -3.20
CA ASP A 77 -14.00 10.72 -3.83
C ASP A 77 -14.19 11.26 -5.25
N TRP A 78 -13.75 12.50 -5.51
CA TRP A 78 -13.90 13.14 -6.82
C TRP A 78 -13.06 12.47 -7.92
N ARG A 79 -12.08 11.63 -7.56
CA ARG A 79 -11.23 10.91 -8.52
C ARG A 79 -11.85 9.62 -9.02
N VAL A 80 -12.89 9.09 -8.36
CA VAL A 80 -13.50 7.80 -8.72
C VAL A 80 -14.89 8.02 -9.33
N PRO A 81 -15.02 7.96 -10.67
CA PRO A 81 -16.31 8.06 -11.33
C PRO A 81 -17.30 6.96 -10.93
N LEU A 82 -18.60 7.23 -11.14
CA LEU A 82 -19.65 6.24 -10.89
C LEU A 82 -19.44 4.98 -11.73
N GLY A 83 -19.64 3.82 -11.10
CA GLY A 83 -19.46 2.50 -11.74
C GLY A 83 -18.01 2.01 -11.78
N MET A 84 -17.05 2.79 -11.26
CA MET A 84 -15.66 2.39 -11.11
C MET A 84 -15.37 1.91 -9.67
N HIS A 85 -14.23 1.23 -9.50
CA HIS A 85 -13.71 0.82 -8.20
C HIS A 85 -12.21 1.08 -8.09
N ILE A 86 -11.66 0.89 -6.89
CA ILE A 86 -10.23 1.06 -6.63
C ILE A 86 -9.55 -0.27 -6.34
N GLU A 87 -8.26 -0.36 -6.68
CA GLU A 87 -7.42 -1.49 -6.34
C GLU A 87 -5.98 -1.06 -6.02
N THR A 88 -5.52 -1.23 -4.78
CA THR A 88 -4.11 -1.01 -4.43
C THR A 88 -3.23 -2.21 -4.78
N ARG A 89 -2.66 -2.23 -5.99
CA ARG A 89 -1.93 -3.39 -6.52
C ARG A 89 -0.45 -3.34 -6.20
N ASP A 90 0.19 -2.20 -6.41
CA ASP A 90 1.63 -2.09 -6.24
C ASP A 90 2.00 -1.44 -4.91
N VAL A 91 2.94 -2.07 -4.22
CA VAL A 91 3.58 -1.51 -3.04
C VAL A 91 5.08 -1.50 -3.25
N SER A 92 5.71 -0.35 -3.09
CA SER A 92 7.16 -0.21 -3.14
C SER A 92 7.69 0.36 -1.84
N VAL A 93 8.96 0.06 -1.54
CA VAL A 93 9.59 0.46 -0.28
C VAL A 93 10.97 0.99 -0.55
N ARG A 94 11.24 2.20 -0.07
CA ARG A 94 12.59 2.78 -0.02
C ARG A 94 13.08 2.77 1.41
N TRP A 95 13.97 1.84 1.72
CA TRP A 95 14.63 1.69 3.02
C TRP A 95 15.73 2.75 3.20
N LYS A 96 15.93 3.21 4.43
CA LYS A 96 17.00 4.16 4.81
C LYS A 96 17.56 3.82 6.18
#